data_AF-A0A1C6AN64-F1
#
_entry.id   AF-A0A1C6AN64-F1
#
_cell.length_a   1.000
_cell.length_b   1.000
_cell.length_c   1.000
_cell.angle_alpha   90.00
_cell.angle_beta   90.00
_cell.angle_gamma   90.00
#
_symmetry.space_group_name_H-M   'P 1'
#
loop_
_entity.id
_entity.type
_entity.pdbx_description
1 polymer ?
#
loop_
_entity_poly.entity_id
_entity_poly.type
_entity_poly.pdbx_seq_one_letter_code
_entity_poly.pdbx_strand_id
1 'polypeptide(L)'
;MTQLENNLKILNELDSHWLETVSNEMKKENGTTTPELVKAYNRLWRTLRAAFKEDKELALEIFQNNTEGDGTWLLKDIENSLKIYFSFSCLRKIQEKQSEQVKTVLDYVFENAILYYDPQFMNEYEKYNCKSKIDFLNVAKALNALVSFYLNRHFSSKIMLKDLEEETGLNAELCSYIVNIIMEDYQKLQLNFIIDSLQELQNR
;
A
#
# COMPACT_ATOMS: atom_id res chain seq x y z
N MET A 1 16.84 10.81 -2.81
CA MET A 1 17.93 10.51 -1.83
C MET A 1 18.40 11.70 -1.00
N THR A 2 18.87 12.81 -1.58
CA THR A 2 19.29 14.02 -0.81
C THR A 2 18.21 14.58 0.12
N GLN A 3 16.94 14.45 -0.26
CA GLN A 3 15.81 14.89 0.57
C GLN A 3 15.61 14.03 1.83
N LEU A 4 15.93 12.73 1.78
CA LEU A 4 15.82 11.82 2.92
C LEU A 4 16.85 12.19 3.99
N GLU A 5 18.11 12.33 3.60
CA GLU A 5 19.22 12.77 4.47
C GLU A 5 18.91 14.12 5.13
N ASN A 6 18.41 15.08 4.34
CA ASN A 6 18.06 16.41 4.87
C ASN A 6 16.93 16.32 5.93
N ASN A 7 15.90 15.50 5.70
CA ASN A 7 14.81 15.35 6.66
C ASN A 7 15.25 14.62 7.93
N LEU A 8 16.18 13.66 7.83
CA LEU A 8 16.81 12.99 8.97
C LEU A 8 17.63 13.98 9.79
N LYS A 9 18.44 14.81 9.13
CA LYS A 9 19.22 15.86 9.79
C LYS A 9 18.33 16.85 10.56
N ILE A 10 17.23 17.32 9.95
CA ILE A 10 16.26 18.22 10.62
C ILE A 10 15.69 17.56 11.88
N LEU A 11 15.35 16.27 11.82
CA LEU A 11 14.84 15.56 13.00
C LEU A 11 15.88 15.47 14.10
N ASN A 12 17.12 15.09 13.78
CA ASN A 12 18.20 15.01 14.75
C ASN A 12 18.55 16.38 15.39
N GLU A 13 18.38 17.48 14.64
CA GLU A 13 18.54 18.85 15.16
C GLU A 13 17.40 19.28 16.11
N LEU A 14 16.18 18.82 15.86
CA LEU A 14 15.01 19.12 16.71
C LEU A 14 15.01 18.28 17.99
N ASP A 15 15.38 17.01 17.89
CA ASP A 15 15.48 16.08 19.02
C ASP A 15 16.45 14.95 18.63
N SER A 16 17.61 14.88 19.31
CA SER A 16 18.61 13.84 19.04
C SER A 16 18.14 12.42 19.39
N HIS A 17 17.07 12.28 20.19
CA HIS A 17 16.48 11.01 20.60
C HIS A 17 15.05 10.85 20.03
N TRP A 18 14.74 11.52 18.92
CA TRP A 18 13.39 11.56 18.36
C TRP A 18 12.78 10.18 18.09
N LEU A 19 13.60 9.15 17.79
CA LEU A 19 13.11 7.79 17.59
C LEU A 19 12.40 7.24 18.84
N GLU A 20 12.96 7.49 20.03
CA GLU A 20 12.37 7.10 21.30
C GLU A 20 11.17 8.00 21.62
N THR A 21 11.34 9.32 21.51
CA THR A 21 10.27 10.29 21.79
C THR A 21 9.01 10.00 20.96
N VAL A 22 9.16 9.77 19.65
CA VAL A 22 8.04 9.47 18.75
C VAL A 22 7.44 8.09 19.02
N SER A 23 8.28 7.07 19.26
CA SER A 23 7.79 5.73 19.63
C SER A 23 6.92 5.78 20.89
N ASN A 24 7.38 6.50 21.92
CA ASN A 24 6.70 6.63 23.20
C ASN A 24 5.37 7.41 23.06
N GLU A 25 5.35 8.48 22.28
CA GLU A 25 4.12 9.20 21.92
C GLU A 25 3.12 8.28 21.20
N MET A 26 3.56 7.51 20.21
CA MET A 26 2.68 6.57 19.48
C MET A 26 2.07 5.50 20.39
N LYS A 27 2.80 5.07 21.42
CA LYS A 27 2.33 4.12 22.45
C LYS A 27 1.50 4.79 23.54
N LYS A 28 1.36 6.12 23.53
CA LYS A 28 0.74 6.94 24.59
C LYS A 28 1.44 6.77 25.95
N GLU A 29 2.74 6.53 25.93
CA GLU A 29 3.58 6.35 27.12
C GLU A 29 4.45 7.59 27.32
N ASN A 30 4.15 8.45 28.30
CA ASN A 30 4.98 9.59 28.75
C ASN A 30 5.66 10.48 27.67
N GLY A 31 5.24 10.39 26.41
CA GLY A 31 5.77 11.16 25.29
C GLY A 31 5.29 12.60 25.39
N THR A 32 6.21 13.55 25.24
CA THR A 32 5.85 14.95 25.04
C THR A 32 6.45 15.39 23.72
N THR A 33 5.66 15.33 22.65
CA THR A 33 6.07 15.79 21.33
C THR A 33 5.75 17.27 21.10
N THR A 34 6.59 17.96 20.31
CA THR A 34 6.28 19.31 19.82
C THR A 34 5.59 19.26 18.46
N PRO A 35 4.74 20.25 18.11
CA PRO A 35 4.14 20.34 16.79
C PRO A 35 5.17 20.33 15.64
N GLU A 36 6.35 20.91 15.88
CA GLU A 36 7.47 20.95 14.94
C GLU A 36 8.05 19.56 14.71
N LEU A 37 8.27 18.79 15.78
CA LEU A 37 8.76 17.42 15.72
C LEU A 37 7.78 16.52 14.96
N VAL A 38 6.48 16.62 15.25
CA VAL A 38 5.43 15.87 14.54
C VAL A 38 5.43 16.20 13.04
N LYS A 39 5.55 17.48 12.67
CA LYS A 39 5.63 17.89 11.26
C LYS A 39 6.90 17.39 10.58
N ALA A 40 8.04 17.37 11.27
CA ALA A 40 9.29 16.84 10.75
C ALA A 40 9.21 15.32 10.55
N TYR A 41 8.69 14.60 11.54
CA TYR A 41 8.45 13.16 11.47
C TYR A 41 7.54 12.78 10.30
N ASN A 42 6.39 13.45 10.14
CA ASN A 42 5.49 13.18 9.02
C ASN A 42 6.13 13.43 7.65
N ARG A 43 7.06 14.39 7.55
CA ARG A 43 7.84 14.63 6.34
C ARG A 43 8.86 13.51 6.11
N LEU A 44 9.59 13.09 7.15
CA LEU A 44 10.48 11.94 7.07
C LEU A 44 9.72 10.70 6.61
N TRP A 45 8.61 10.36 7.25
CA TRP A 45 7.81 9.17 6.95
C TRP A 45 7.41 9.09 5.47
N ARG A 46 6.92 10.21 4.90
CA ARG A 46 6.57 10.29 3.47
C ARG A 46 7.80 10.12 2.56
N THR A 47 8.91 10.75 2.93
CA THR A 47 10.15 10.71 2.14
C THR A 47 10.79 9.33 2.19
N LEU A 48 10.72 8.67 3.34
CA LEU A 48 11.20 7.31 3.54
C LEU A 48 10.35 6.30 2.77
N ARG A 49 9.01 6.45 2.76
CA ARG A 49 8.14 5.67 1.86
C ARG A 49 8.53 5.83 0.40
N ALA A 50 8.72 7.07 -0.06
CA ALA A 50 9.13 7.34 -1.45
C ALA A 50 10.49 6.70 -1.77
N ALA A 51 11.48 6.86 -0.88
CA ALA A 51 12.80 6.25 -1.05
C ALA A 51 12.72 4.72 -1.10
N PHE A 52 11.88 4.09 -0.27
CA PHE A 52 11.65 2.63 -0.30
C PHE A 52 11.01 2.15 -1.61
N LYS A 53 10.17 2.97 -2.25
CA LYS A 53 9.57 2.66 -3.55
C LYS A 53 10.62 2.68 -4.68
N GLU A 54 11.65 3.52 -4.56
CA GLU A 54 12.75 3.69 -5.52
C GLU A 54 13.87 2.66 -5.32
N ASP A 55 14.49 2.66 -4.14
CA ASP A 55 15.59 1.77 -3.77
C ASP A 55 15.57 1.52 -2.26
N LYS A 56 15.05 0.34 -1.89
CA LYS A 56 14.91 -0.06 -0.49
C LYS A 56 16.27 -0.22 0.22
N GLU A 57 17.27 -0.79 -0.45
CA GLU A 57 18.55 -1.11 0.17
C GLU A 57 19.31 0.18 0.50
N LEU A 58 19.38 1.09 -0.47
CA LEU A 58 20.01 2.39 -0.26
C LEU A 58 19.24 3.26 0.76
N ALA A 59 17.90 3.21 0.75
CA ALA A 59 17.10 3.93 1.74
C ALA A 59 17.33 3.42 3.18
N LEU A 60 17.49 2.11 3.34
CA LEU A 60 17.84 1.49 4.63
C LEU A 60 19.23 1.93 5.09
N GLU A 61 20.22 1.88 4.19
CA GLU A 61 21.59 2.33 4.50
C GLU A 61 21.62 3.80 4.94
N ILE A 62 20.97 4.69 4.19
CA ILE A 62 20.88 6.11 4.53
C ILE A 62 20.22 6.31 5.90
N PHE A 63 19.11 5.61 6.16
CA PHE A 63 18.41 5.71 7.43
C PHE A 63 19.32 5.29 8.59
N GLN A 64 19.93 4.11 8.50
CA GLN A 64 20.81 3.55 9.54
C GLN A 64 22.03 4.42 9.80
N ASN A 65 22.63 5.01 8.75
CA ASN A 65 23.80 5.89 8.89
C ASN A 65 23.49 7.26 9.52
N ASN A 66 22.21 7.64 9.62
CA ASN A 66 21.78 8.96 10.08
C ASN A 66 20.88 8.92 11.33
N THR A 67 20.66 7.76 11.94
CA THR A 67 19.84 7.64 13.14
C THR A 67 20.57 6.89 14.24
N GLU A 68 20.54 7.42 15.46
CA GLU A 68 20.97 6.71 16.66
C GLU A 68 19.76 6.06 17.35
N GLY A 69 19.88 4.78 17.73
CA GLY A 69 18.82 4.02 18.42
C GLY A 69 18.09 2.99 17.56
N ASP A 70 17.06 2.36 18.14
CA ASP A 70 16.28 1.32 17.46
C ASP A 70 15.16 1.92 16.59
N GLY A 71 15.44 2.05 15.30
CA GLY A 71 14.46 2.47 14.29
C GLY A 71 13.62 1.34 13.69
N THR A 72 13.72 0.11 14.18
CA THR A 72 13.06 -1.07 13.58
C THR A 72 11.54 -0.92 13.50
N TRP A 73 10.94 -0.28 14.51
CA TRP A 73 9.49 -0.02 14.54
C TRP A 73 9.04 0.85 13.36
N LEU A 74 9.81 1.89 13.02
CA LEU A 74 9.50 2.81 11.93
C LEU A 74 9.69 2.13 10.59
N LEU A 75 10.80 1.41 10.41
CA LEU A 75 11.06 0.66 9.18
C LEU A 75 9.95 -0.36 8.92
N LYS A 76 9.49 -1.07 9.95
CA LYS A 76 8.37 -1.99 9.86
C LYS A 76 7.05 -1.28 9.52
N ASP A 77 6.81 -0.10 10.08
CA ASP A 77 5.64 0.72 9.74
C ASP A 77 5.66 1.16 8.27
N ILE A 78 6.81 1.62 7.76
CA ILE A 78 7.00 1.97 6.35
C ILE A 78 6.75 0.76 5.46
N GLU A 79 7.34 -0.40 5.75
CA GLU A 79 7.12 -1.63 4.98
C GLU A 79 5.65 -2.05 4.98
N ASN A 80 4.99 -1.97 6.14
CA ASN A 80 3.56 -2.27 6.25
C ASN A 80 2.72 -1.33 5.40
N SER A 81 3.02 -0.03 5.42
CA SER A 81 2.34 0.98 4.60
C SER A 81 2.57 0.82 3.10
N LEU A 82 3.59 0.06 2.69
CA LEU A 82 3.92 -0.21 1.28
C LEU A 82 3.55 -1.63 0.85
N LYS A 83 2.82 -2.39 1.67
CA LYS A 83 2.39 -3.76 1.32
C LYS A 83 1.63 -3.81 0.00
N ILE A 84 0.66 -2.91 -0.19
CA ILE A 84 -0.12 -2.84 -1.44
C ILE A 84 0.81 -2.51 -2.62
N TYR A 85 1.67 -1.50 -2.44
CA TYR A 85 2.67 -1.17 -3.45
C TYR A 85 3.52 -2.39 -3.82
N PHE A 86 4.12 -3.12 -2.88
CA PHE A 86 4.94 -4.26 -3.24
C PHE A 86 4.16 -5.44 -3.83
N SER A 87 2.92 -5.66 -3.41
CA SER A 87 2.02 -6.67 -4.01
C SER A 87 1.75 -6.41 -5.49
N PHE A 88 1.67 -5.14 -5.92
CA PHE A 88 1.46 -4.76 -7.31
C PHE A 88 2.74 -4.78 -8.18
N SER A 89 3.87 -5.24 -7.64
CA SER A 89 5.16 -5.19 -8.35
C SER A 89 5.20 -5.99 -9.65
N CYS A 90 4.46 -7.09 -9.77
CA CYS A 90 4.35 -7.84 -11.03
C CYS A 90 3.57 -7.03 -12.08
N LEU A 91 2.44 -6.42 -11.71
CA LEU A 91 1.65 -5.59 -12.61
C LEU A 91 2.43 -4.37 -13.09
N ARG A 92 3.22 -3.74 -12.21
CA ARG A 92 4.09 -2.63 -12.61
C ARG A 92 5.14 -3.06 -13.65
N LYS A 93 5.73 -4.25 -13.52
CA LYS A 93 6.68 -4.76 -14.53
C LYS A 93 6.02 -5.09 -15.86
N ILE A 94 4.76 -5.55 -15.84
CA ILE A 94 3.99 -5.81 -17.05
C ILE A 94 3.63 -4.48 -17.72
N GLN A 95 3.22 -3.47 -16.95
CA GLN A 95 2.80 -2.17 -17.47
C GLN A 95 3.88 -1.48 -18.30
N GLU A 96 5.15 -1.65 -17.92
CA GLU A 96 6.33 -1.09 -18.64
C GLU A 96 6.47 -1.63 -20.07
N LYS A 97 5.85 -2.79 -20.35
CA LYS A 97 5.97 -3.49 -21.63
C LYS A 97 4.65 -3.50 -22.40
N GLN A 98 3.54 -3.81 -21.73
CA GLN A 98 2.23 -4.10 -22.33
C GLN A 98 1.09 -3.73 -21.36
N SER A 99 0.59 -2.50 -21.40
CA SER A 99 -0.49 -2.06 -20.51
C SER A 99 -1.81 -2.84 -20.70
N GLU A 100 -2.13 -3.26 -21.92
CA GLU A 100 -3.31 -4.09 -22.18
C GLU A 100 -3.26 -5.45 -21.47
N GLN A 101 -2.07 -6.04 -21.34
CA GLN A 101 -1.92 -7.29 -20.59
C GLN A 101 -2.31 -7.07 -19.13
N VAL A 102 -1.97 -5.93 -18.53
CA VAL A 102 -2.37 -5.61 -17.15
C VAL A 102 -3.88 -5.56 -17.01
N LYS A 103 -4.61 -4.98 -17.97
CA LYS A 103 -6.09 -4.98 -17.97
C LYS A 103 -6.64 -6.40 -17.97
N THR A 104 -6.10 -7.28 -18.82
CA THR A 104 -6.49 -8.70 -18.83
C THR A 104 -6.24 -9.39 -17.48
N VAL A 105 -5.12 -9.08 -16.81
CA VAL A 105 -4.87 -9.60 -15.46
C VAL A 105 -5.89 -9.09 -14.46
N LEU A 106 -6.16 -7.79 -14.50
CA LEU A 106 -7.12 -7.13 -13.60
C LEU A 106 -8.52 -7.72 -13.78
N ASP A 107 -9.00 -7.90 -15.01
CA ASP A 107 -10.29 -8.53 -15.30
C ASP A 107 -10.36 -9.94 -14.72
N TYR A 108 -9.34 -10.74 -14.96
CA TYR A 108 -9.29 -12.12 -14.50
C TYR A 108 -9.29 -12.20 -12.97
N VAL A 109 -8.47 -11.40 -12.30
CA VAL A 109 -8.40 -11.34 -10.83
C VAL A 109 -9.71 -10.83 -10.26
N PHE A 110 -10.30 -9.81 -10.87
CA PHE A 110 -11.54 -9.23 -10.38
C PHE A 110 -12.68 -10.24 -10.47
N GLU A 111 -12.86 -10.87 -11.63
CA GLU A 111 -13.90 -11.87 -11.83
C GLU A 111 -13.73 -13.09 -10.91
N ASN A 112 -12.50 -13.64 -10.82
CA ASN A 112 -12.27 -14.96 -10.22
C ASN A 112 -11.82 -14.93 -8.76
N ALA A 113 -11.50 -13.76 -8.20
CA ALA A 113 -11.06 -13.65 -6.80
C ALA A 113 -11.70 -12.51 -6.00
N ILE A 114 -12.45 -11.59 -6.63
CA ILE A 114 -13.07 -10.44 -5.94
C ILE A 114 -14.59 -10.52 -6.06
N LEU A 115 -15.12 -10.54 -7.29
CA LEU A 115 -16.55 -10.63 -7.52
C LEU A 115 -17.06 -12.05 -7.24
N TYR A 116 -16.37 -13.04 -7.78
CA TYR A 116 -16.55 -14.46 -7.48
C TYR A 116 -15.25 -15.05 -6.92
N TYR A 117 -15.34 -16.25 -6.37
CA TYR A 117 -14.18 -16.97 -5.85
C TYR A 117 -14.02 -18.33 -6.55
N ASP A 118 -13.03 -18.43 -7.43
CA ASP A 118 -12.52 -19.69 -7.96
C ASP A 118 -11.29 -20.13 -7.14
N PRO A 119 -11.34 -21.24 -6.38
CA PRO A 119 -10.20 -21.69 -5.58
C PRO A 119 -8.94 -22.04 -6.41
N GLN A 120 -9.07 -22.19 -7.73
CA GLN A 120 -7.98 -22.54 -8.63
C GLN A 120 -7.41 -21.34 -9.41
N PHE A 121 -7.95 -20.13 -9.23
CA PHE A 121 -7.59 -18.96 -10.04
C PHE A 121 -6.07 -18.69 -10.08
N MET A 122 -5.36 -19.01 -9.00
CA MET A 122 -3.90 -18.82 -8.90
C MET A 122 -3.09 -19.69 -9.85
N ASN A 123 -3.67 -20.73 -10.45
CA ASN A 123 -2.97 -21.60 -11.39
C ASN A 123 -2.60 -20.88 -12.69
N GLU A 124 -3.30 -19.79 -13.03
CA GLU A 124 -3.05 -18.99 -14.23
C GLU A 124 -1.87 -18.00 -14.09
N TYR A 125 -1.11 -18.01 -12.98
CA TYR A 125 -0.06 -17.02 -12.72
C TYR A 125 0.99 -16.90 -13.84
N GLU A 126 1.38 -18.01 -14.48
CA GLU A 126 2.39 -18.04 -15.55
C GLU A 126 1.88 -17.32 -16.81
N LYS A 127 0.60 -17.51 -17.16
CA LYS A 127 -0.06 -16.83 -18.29
C LYS A 127 0.01 -15.31 -18.16
N TYR A 128 0.04 -14.82 -16.92
CA TYR A 128 0.05 -13.41 -16.59
C TYR A 128 1.43 -12.89 -16.18
N ASN A 129 2.51 -13.59 -16.54
CA ASN A 129 3.90 -13.16 -16.29
C ASN A 129 4.22 -12.84 -14.81
N CYS A 130 3.45 -13.42 -13.88
CA CYS A 130 3.77 -13.35 -12.45
C CYS A 130 4.80 -14.42 -12.11
N LYS A 131 5.71 -14.15 -11.16
CA LYS A 131 6.81 -15.08 -10.88
C LYS A 131 6.36 -16.33 -10.14
N SER A 132 5.26 -16.24 -9.39
CA SER A 132 4.76 -17.34 -8.57
C SER A 132 3.26 -17.21 -8.32
N LYS A 133 2.62 -18.32 -7.91
CA LYS A 133 1.24 -18.32 -7.40
C LYS A 133 1.06 -17.36 -6.23
N ILE A 134 2.07 -17.23 -5.37
CA ILE A 134 2.04 -16.34 -4.20
C ILE A 134 2.03 -14.87 -4.64
N ASP A 135 2.82 -14.50 -5.64
CA ASP A 135 2.83 -13.14 -6.19
C ASP A 135 1.45 -12.80 -6.75
N PHE A 136 0.84 -13.72 -7.49
CA PHE A 136 -0.49 -13.54 -8.06
C PHE A 136 -1.58 -13.45 -6.98
N LEU A 137 -1.50 -14.29 -5.95
CA LEU A 137 -2.38 -14.20 -4.79
C LEU A 137 -2.24 -12.85 -4.06
N ASN A 138 -1.02 -12.34 -3.94
CA ASN A 138 -0.76 -11.06 -3.29
C ASN A 138 -1.39 -9.90 -4.05
N VAL A 139 -1.37 -9.93 -5.40
CA VAL A 139 -2.14 -8.97 -6.23
C VAL A 139 -3.62 -9.06 -5.90
N ALA A 140 -4.21 -10.25 -5.95
CA ALA A 140 -5.64 -10.44 -5.69
C ALA A 140 -6.04 -9.96 -4.30
N LYS A 141 -5.27 -10.31 -3.26
CA LYS A 141 -5.50 -9.86 -1.89
C LYS A 141 -5.37 -8.35 -1.74
N ALA A 142 -4.36 -7.74 -2.37
CA ALA A 142 -4.16 -6.31 -2.30
C ALA A 142 -5.27 -5.54 -3.03
N LEU A 143 -5.69 -6.00 -4.21
CA LEU A 143 -6.80 -5.41 -4.94
C LEU A 143 -8.11 -5.56 -4.17
N ASN A 144 -8.42 -6.75 -3.63
CA ASN A 144 -9.61 -6.96 -2.80
C ASN A 144 -9.60 -6.05 -1.55
N ALA A 145 -8.45 -5.89 -0.91
CA ALA A 145 -8.32 -4.98 0.24
C ALA A 145 -8.63 -3.52 -0.13
N LEU A 146 -8.18 -3.06 -1.31
CA LEU A 146 -8.51 -1.73 -1.82
C LEU A 146 -10.02 -1.61 -2.13
N VAL A 147 -10.60 -2.59 -2.84
CA VAL A 147 -12.05 -2.60 -3.15
C VAL A 147 -12.88 -2.53 -1.86
N SER A 148 -12.63 -3.42 -0.89
CA SER A 148 -13.32 -3.41 0.39
C SER A 148 -13.14 -2.11 1.16
N PHE A 149 -11.92 -1.53 1.13
CA PHE A 149 -11.64 -0.25 1.76
C PHE A 149 -12.46 0.89 1.15
N TYR A 150 -12.60 0.91 -0.18
CA TYR A 150 -13.36 1.92 -0.91
C TYR A 150 -14.86 1.79 -0.69
N LEU A 151 -15.40 0.56 -0.73
CA LEU A 151 -16.82 0.29 -0.51
C LEU A 151 -17.24 0.67 0.92
N ASN A 152 -16.45 0.24 1.92
CA ASN A 152 -16.73 0.51 3.32
C ASN A 152 -16.72 2.02 3.66
N ARG A 153 -15.94 2.82 2.91
CA ARG A 153 -15.86 4.27 3.12
C ARG A 153 -16.66 5.09 2.11
N HIS A 154 -17.39 4.44 1.20
CA HIS A 154 -18.16 5.08 0.14
C HIS A 154 -17.34 6.10 -0.67
N PHE A 155 -16.13 5.71 -1.07
CA PHE A 155 -15.26 6.59 -1.84
C PHE A 155 -15.89 6.96 -3.18
N SER A 156 -15.75 8.23 -3.59
CA SER A 156 -16.04 8.63 -4.97
C SER A 156 -14.95 8.15 -5.91
N SER A 157 -15.27 7.96 -7.20
CA SER A 157 -14.31 7.57 -8.25
C SER A 157 -13.04 8.43 -8.26
N LYS A 158 -13.17 9.74 -8.08
CA LYS A 158 -12.04 10.68 -8.00
C LYS A 158 -11.10 10.39 -6.83
N ILE A 159 -11.64 9.99 -5.67
CA ILE A 159 -10.82 9.66 -4.50
C ILE A 159 -10.16 8.30 -4.69
N MET A 160 -10.89 7.31 -5.24
CA MET A 160 -10.32 6.00 -5.56
C MET A 160 -9.14 6.12 -6.53
N LEU A 161 -9.28 6.92 -7.60
CA LEU A 161 -8.21 7.11 -8.59
C LEU A 161 -6.92 7.63 -7.93
N LYS A 162 -7.04 8.68 -7.12
CA LYS A 162 -5.90 9.28 -6.42
C LYS A 162 -5.22 8.29 -5.47
N ASP A 163 -6.02 7.50 -4.75
CA ASP A 163 -5.52 6.50 -3.81
C ASP A 163 -4.81 5.34 -4.53
N LEU A 164 -5.40 4.83 -5.61
CA LEU A 164 -4.80 3.78 -6.45
C LEU A 164 -3.45 4.21 -7.02
N GLU A 165 -3.34 5.43 -7.54
CA GLU A 165 -2.06 5.96 -8.06
C GLU A 165 -0.97 5.94 -6.99
N GLU A 166 -1.29 6.39 -5.77
CA GLU A 166 -0.34 6.43 -4.65
C GLU A 166 0.03 5.03 -4.14
N GLU A 167 -0.96 4.16 -3.97
CA GLU A 167 -0.78 2.87 -3.30
C GLU A 167 -0.28 1.77 -4.24
N THR A 168 -0.58 1.83 -5.54
CA THR A 168 -0.21 0.77 -6.50
C THR A 168 0.97 1.14 -7.38
N GLY A 169 1.23 2.43 -7.63
CA GLY A 169 2.22 2.88 -8.62
C GLY A 169 1.91 2.43 -10.06
N LEU A 170 0.66 2.07 -10.35
CA LEU A 170 0.18 1.92 -11.71
C LEU A 170 -0.04 3.30 -12.34
N ASN A 171 0.04 3.37 -13.67
CA ASN A 171 -0.27 4.59 -14.39
C ASN A 171 -1.76 4.97 -14.29
N ALA A 172 -2.07 6.24 -14.57
CA ALA A 172 -3.41 6.79 -14.43
C ALA A 172 -4.46 6.07 -15.29
N GLU A 173 -4.08 5.52 -16.45
CA GLU A 173 -4.98 4.76 -17.33
C GLU A 173 -5.43 3.47 -16.64
N LEU A 174 -4.50 2.69 -16.08
CA LEU A 174 -4.78 1.45 -15.37
C LEU A 174 -5.53 1.71 -14.06
N CYS A 175 -5.19 2.77 -13.33
CA CYS A 175 -5.95 3.16 -12.15
C CYS A 175 -7.40 3.53 -12.52
N SER A 176 -7.60 4.27 -13.61
CA SER A 176 -8.95 4.61 -14.12
C SER A 176 -9.71 3.35 -14.55
N TYR A 177 -9.03 2.39 -15.15
CA TYR A 177 -9.60 1.10 -15.52
C TYR A 177 -10.12 0.33 -14.31
N ILE A 178 -9.32 0.21 -13.24
CA ILE A 178 -9.73 -0.42 -11.99
C ILE A 178 -10.98 0.28 -11.41
N VAL A 179 -10.98 1.62 -11.38
CA VAL A 179 -12.14 2.39 -10.90
C VAL A 179 -13.38 2.07 -11.72
N ASN A 180 -13.28 1.99 -13.04
CA ASN A 180 -14.42 1.68 -13.90
C ASN A 180 -14.99 0.29 -13.59
N ILE A 181 -14.15 -0.74 -13.47
CA ILE A 181 -14.62 -2.10 -13.12
C ILE A 181 -15.34 -2.10 -11.77
N ILE A 182 -14.77 -1.43 -10.75
CA ILE A 182 -15.41 -1.30 -9.43
C ILE A 182 -16.78 -0.61 -9.54
N MET A 183 -16.88 0.45 -10.35
CA MET A 183 -18.11 1.22 -10.51
C MET A 183 -19.18 0.46 -11.30
N GLU A 184 -18.80 -0.31 -12.32
CA GLU A 184 -19.71 -1.14 -13.11
C GLU A 184 -20.39 -2.22 -12.24
N ASP A 185 -19.65 -2.83 -11.32
CA ASP A 185 -20.17 -3.86 -10.41
C ASP A 185 -20.43 -3.38 -8.97
N TYR A 186 -20.45 -2.06 -8.73
CA TYR A 186 -20.49 -1.47 -7.38
C TYR A 186 -21.62 -2.04 -6.51
N GLN A 187 -22.82 -2.18 -7.06
CA GLN A 187 -23.98 -2.71 -6.32
C GLN A 187 -23.79 -4.18 -5.92
N LYS A 188 -23.23 -5.00 -6.81
CA LYS A 188 -22.97 -6.42 -6.53
C LYS A 188 -21.89 -6.55 -5.47
N LEU A 189 -20.80 -5.80 -5.60
CA LEU A 189 -19.72 -5.78 -4.62
C LEU A 189 -20.21 -5.32 -3.24
N GLN A 190 -21.03 -4.26 -3.19
CA GLN A 190 -21.60 -3.78 -1.94
C GLN A 190 -22.52 -4.83 -1.29
N LEU A 191 -23.29 -5.57 -2.09
CA LEU A 191 -24.13 -6.66 -1.57
C LEU A 191 -23.29 -7.80 -1.01
N ASN A 192 -22.26 -8.26 -1.74
CA ASN A 192 -21.32 -9.27 -1.25
C ASN A 192 -20.70 -8.84 0.10
N PHE A 193 -20.21 -7.61 0.17
CA PHE A 193 -19.65 -7.06 1.40
C PHE A 193 -20.63 -7.07 2.59
N ILE A 194 -21.90 -6.73 2.36
CA ILE A 194 -22.94 -6.79 3.40
C ILE A 194 -23.16 -8.24 3.86
N ILE A 195 -23.27 -9.19 2.92
CA ILE A 195 -23.46 -10.61 3.23
C ILE A 195 -22.29 -11.13 4.08
N ASP A 196 -21.06 -10.87 3.68
CA ASP A 196 -19.85 -11.31 4.38
C ASP A 196 -19.79 -10.71 5.80
N SER A 197 -20.10 -9.41 5.93
CA SER A 197 -20.14 -8.72 7.23
C SER A 197 -21.20 -9.32 8.16
N LEU A 198 -22.36 -9.71 7.63
CA LEU A 198 -23.41 -10.37 8.42
C LEU A 198 -23.00 -11.77 8.88
N GLN A 199 -22.32 -12.54 8.03
CA GLN A 199 -21.79 -13.86 8.41
C GLN A 199 -20.73 -13.76 9.51
N GLU A 200 -19.83 -12.76 9.44
CA GLU A 200 -18.85 -12.54 10.49
C GLU A 200 -19.49 -12.22 11.84
N LEU A 201 -20.59 -11.46 11.85
CA LEU A 201 -21.32 -11.15 13.08
C LEU A 201 -22.05 -12.36 13.66
N GLN A 202 -22.51 -13.30 12.82
CA GLN A 202 -23.17 -14.53 13.28
C GLN A 202 -22.17 -15.56 13.84
N ASN A 203 -20.92 -15.51 13.39
CA ASN A 203 -19.87 -16.44 13.81
C ASN A 203 -19.05 -15.94 15.02
N ARG A 204 -19.42 -14.80 15.62
CA ARG A 204 -18.85 -14.23 16.85
C ARG A 204 -19.75 -14.49 18.04
#